data_AF-A0A169N4D0-F1
#
_entry.id   AF-A0A169N4D0-F1
#
_cell.length_a   1.000
_cell.length_b   1.000
_cell.length_c   1.000
_cell.angle_alpha   90.00
_cell.angle_beta   90.00
_cell.angle_gamma   90.00
#
_symmetry.space_group_name_H-M   'P 1'
#
loop_
_entity.id
_entity.type
_entity.pdbx_description
1 polymer ?
#
loop_
_entity_poly.entity_id
_entity_poly.type
_entity_poly.pdbx_seq_one_letter_code
_entity_poly.pdbx_strand_id
1 'polypeptide(L)' 'MMTENIAPNEHERLRTLETQVRVLAQAVKALAEGLEEIPSEDVEREKQAAHGARLAHELLLSQGL' A
#
# COMPACT_ATOMS: atom_id res chain seq x y z
N MET A 1 20.67 -10.28 34.67
CA MET A 1 20.09 -9.59 33.50
C MET A 1 19.09 -10.54 32.86
N MET A 2 17.81 -10.19 32.86
CA MET A 2 16.77 -10.92 32.14
C MET A 2 17.01 -10.70 30.65
N THR A 3 17.55 -11.71 29.95
CA THR A 3 17.50 -11.74 28.50
C THR A 3 16.05 -12.00 28.13
N GLU A 4 15.33 -10.94 27.75
CA GLU A 4 14.07 -11.06 27.05
C GLU A 4 14.31 -11.99 25.86
N ASN A 5 13.83 -13.22 25.99
CA ASN A 5 13.68 -14.14 24.89
C ASN A 5 12.51 -13.60 24.07
N ILE A 6 12.74 -12.51 23.34
CA ILE A 6 11.80 -12.02 22.34
C ILE A 6 11.74 -13.15 21.31
N ALA A 7 10.67 -13.93 21.43
CA ALA A 7 10.53 -15.17 20.69
C ALA A 7 10.74 -14.86 19.21
N PRO A 8 11.52 -15.67 18.46
CA PRO A 8 11.89 -15.38 17.07
C PRO A 8 10.70 -15.04 16.15
N ASN A 9 9.49 -15.45 16.54
CA ASN A 9 8.20 -15.16 15.92
C ASN A 9 7.77 -13.68 16.03
N GLU A 10 8.03 -12.96 17.13
CA GLU A 10 7.55 -11.58 17.29
C GLU A 10 8.28 -10.60 16.37
N HIS A 11 9.60 -10.75 16.23
CA HIS A 11 10.37 -9.95 15.27
C HIS A 11 9.99 -10.24 13.82
N GLU A 12 9.66 -11.48 13.49
CA GLU A 12 9.20 -11.84 12.16
C GLU A 12 7.82 -11.24 11.87
N ARG A 13 6.87 -11.37 12.82
CA ARG A 13 5.55 -10.74 12.74
C ARG A 13 5.64 -9.22 12.62
N LEU A 14 6.56 -8.59 13.35
CA LEU A 14 6.80 -7.15 13.25
C LEU A 14 7.29 -6.76 11.86
N ARG A 15 8.27 -7.49 11.30
CA ARG A 15 8.76 -7.24 9.92
C ARG A 15 7.68 -7.43 8.86
N THR A 16 6.84 -8.46 9.02
CA THR A 16 5.69 -8.67 8.14
C THR A 16 4.73 -7.50 8.22
N LEU A 17 4.40 -7.04 9.44
CA LEU A 17 3.50 -5.91 9.63
C LEU A 17 4.06 -4.61 9.05
N GLU A 18 5.35 -4.32 9.26
CA GLU A 18 6.02 -3.16 8.67
C GLU A 18 5.99 -3.19 7.14
N THR A 19 6.14 -4.38 6.55
CA THR A 19 6.07 -4.57 5.10
C THR A 19 4.64 -4.31 4.60
N GLN A 20 3.63 -4.87 5.26
CA GLN A 20 2.22 -4.67 4.93
C GLN A 20 1.82 -3.20 5.03
N VAL A 21 2.22 -2.50 6.09
CA VAL A 21 1.94 -1.07 6.28
C VAL A 21 2.60 -0.24 5.18
N ARG A 22 3.84 -0.55 4.80
CA ARG A 22 4.53 0.15 3.71
C ARG A 22 3.81 -0.02 2.37
N VAL A 23 3.38 -1.24 2.06
CA VAL A 23 2.64 -1.51 0.83
C VAL A 23 1.28 -0.82 0.85
N LEU A 24 0.58 -0.83 1.99
CA LEU A 24 -0.68 -0.12 2.15
C LEU A 24 -0.51 1.38 1.92
N ALA A 25 0.54 1.99 2.49
CA ALA A 25 0.83 3.40 2.27
C ALA A 25 1.10 3.73 0.79
N GLN A 26 1.78 2.85 0.07
CA GLN A 26 2.02 2.99 -1.38
C GLN A 26 0.73 2.88 -2.18
N ALA A 27 -0.14 1.92 -1.85
CA ALA A 27 -1.44 1.76 -2.49
C ALA A 27 -2.35 2.97 -2.27
N VAL A 28 -2.39 3.51 -1.05
CA VAL A 28 -3.14 4.74 -0.73
C VAL A 28 -2.58 5.94 -1.50
N LYS A 29 -1.26 6.06 -1.63
CA LYS A 29 -0.63 7.14 -2.41
C LYS A 29 -1.00 7.06 -3.89
N ALA A 30 -0.93 5.86 -4.48
CA ALA A 30 -1.34 5.64 -5.87
C ALA A 30 -2.83 5.96 -6.10
N LEU A 31 -3.68 5.65 -5.15
CA LEU A 31 -5.10 6.00 -5.20
C LEU A 31 -5.30 7.52 -5.10
N ALA A 32 -4.59 8.18 -4.19
CA ALA A 32 -4.66 9.62 -4.04
C ALA A 32 -4.16 10.35 -5.29
N GLU A 33 -3.07 9.90 -5.90
CA GLU A 33 -2.55 10.44 -7.17
C GLU A 33 -3.54 10.24 -8.32
N GLY A 34 -4.21 9.07 -8.39
CA GLY A 34 -5.25 8.82 -9.38
C GLY A 34 -6.55 9.61 -9.17
N LEU A 35 -6.74 10.20 -7.98
CA LEU A 35 -7.87 11.04 -7.61
C LEU A 35 -7.50 12.53 -7.55
N GLU A 36 -6.22 12.87 -7.69
CA GLU A 36 -5.74 14.25 -7.62
C GLU A 36 -6.25 15.02 -8.85
N GLU A 37 -6.96 16.13 -8.60
CA GLU A 37 -7.62 16.89 -9.66
C GLU A 37 -6.58 17.59 -10.55
N ILE A 38 -6.38 17.07 -11.76
CA ILE A 38 -5.75 17.83 -12.85
C ILE A 38 -6.87 18.66 -13.51
N PRO A 39 -6.90 20.00 -13.36
CA PRO A 39 -8.04 20.82 -13.77
C PRO A 39 -8.34 20.85 -15.28
N SER A 40 -7.50 20.26 -16.12
CA SER A 40 -7.55 20.44 -17.57
C SER A 40 -8.33 19.38 -18.35
N GLU A 41 -8.59 18.19 -17.82
CA GLU A 41 -9.05 17.06 -18.66
C GLU A 41 -10.08 16.16 -17.95
N ASP A 42 -11.35 16.54 -18.05
CA ASP A 42 -12.48 15.78 -17.49
C ASP A 42 -12.58 14.33 -18.00
N VAL A 43 -12.06 14.08 -19.21
CA VAL A 43 -12.10 12.76 -19.88
C VAL A 43 -10.97 11.83 -19.44
N GLU A 44 -9.87 12.38 -18.91
CA GLU A 44 -8.74 11.58 -18.41
C GLU A 44 -8.90 11.22 -16.91
N ARG A 45 -9.81 11.90 -16.19
CA ARG A 45 -10.13 11.61 -14.79
C ARG A 45 -10.56 10.16 -14.54
N GLU A 46 -11.53 9.65 -15.32
CA GLU A 46 -12.00 8.26 -15.14
C GLU A 46 -10.88 7.24 -15.44
N LYS A 47 -10.00 7.53 -16.40
CA LYS A 47 -8.89 6.65 -16.74
C LYS A 47 -7.79 6.66 -15.67
N GLN A 48 -7.49 7.82 -15.09
CA GLN A 48 -6.51 7.98 -14.01
C GLN A 48 -6.99 7.32 -12.71
N ALA A 49 -8.25 7.52 -12.33
CA ALA A 49 -8.85 6.86 -11.18
C ALA A 49 -8.87 5.33 -11.36
N ALA A 50 -9.26 4.85 -12.55
CA ALA A 50 -9.22 3.42 -12.87
C ALA A 50 -7.80 2.85 -12.88
N HIS A 51 -6.79 3.63 -13.29
CA HIS A 51 -5.39 3.22 -13.27
C HIS A 51 -4.85 3.13 -11.83
N GLY A 52 -5.11 4.13 -10.98
CA GLY A 52 -4.73 4.11 -9.57
C GLY A 52 -5.37 2.95 -8.81
N ALA A 53 -6.65 2.67 -9.07
CA ALA A 53 -7.35 1.53 -8.48
C ALA A 53 -6.75 0.18 -8.90
N ARG A 54 -6.37 0.02 -10.17
CA ARG A 54 -5.68 -1.19 -10.65
C ARG A 54 -4.32 -1.37 -9.99
N LEU A 55 -3.51 -0.31 -9.91
CA LEU A 55 -2.19 -0.37 -9.29
C LEU A 55 -2.27 -0.71 -7.80
N ALA A 56 -3.23 -0.11 -7.08
CA ALA A 56 -3.49 -0.44 -5.67
C ALA A 56 -3.88 -1.91 -5.50
N HIS A 57 -4.74 -2.43 -6.39
CA HIS A 57 -5.15 -3.83 -6.37
C HIS A 57 -3.99 -4.79 -6.62
N GLU A 58 -3.12 -4.49 -7.59
CA GLU A 58 -1.93 -5.29 -7.89
C GLU A 58 -0.93 -5.30 -6.74
N LEU A 59 -0.73 -4.15 -6.07
CA LEU A 59 0.13 -4.04 -4.88
C LEU A 59 -0.38 -4.91 -3.74
N LEU A 60 -1.69 -4.91 -3.48
CA LEU A 60 -2.30 -5.74 -2.43
C LEU A 60 -2.19 -7.24 -2.74
N LEU A 61 -2.52 -7.64 -3.98
CA LEU A 61 -2.39 -9.03 -4.44
C LEU A 61 -0.95 -9.55 -4.31
N SER A 62 0.06 -8.73 -4.60
CA SER A 62 1.47 -9.13 -4.49
C SER A 62 1.89 -9.51 -3.06
N GLN A 63 1.15 -9.06 -2.05
CA GLN A 63 1.39 -9.36 -0.63
C GLN A 63 0.44 -10.42 -0.06
N GLY A 64 -0.45 -10.98 -0.88
CA GLY A 64 -1.50 -11.91 -0.42
C GLY A 64 -2.54 -11.25 0.48
N LEU A 65 -2.74 -9.93 0.32
CA LEU A 65 -3.75 -9.14 1.01
C LEU A 65 -5.00 -8.94 0.14
#